data_AF-A0A917BFN3-F1
#
_entry.id   AF-A0A917BFN3-F1
#
_cell.length_a   1.000
_cell.length_b   1.000
_cell.length_c   1.000
_cell.angle_alpha   90.00
_cell.angle_beta   90.00
_cell.angle_gamma   90.00
#
_symmetry.space_group_name_H-M   'P 1'
#
loop_
_entity.id
_entity.type
_entity.pdbx_description
1 polymer ?
#
loop_
_entity_poly.entity_id
_entity_poly.type
_entity_poly.pdbx_seq_one_letter_code
_entity_poly.pdbx_strand_id
1 'polypeptide(L)'
;MDHTLTGMDPRVRSHLDSYQGVLSTKAALRLGLSHNDLRTMVARGALVSVANGVYLEAALLAEATPEEAHKLRVSALVLGKGGSVAASHHSAAVLHGLPVLREALSVLHVSHTRSRANTRRRSTFTLHRSPDPDAFGEVGSIAAVIPALAVLGTALLAGARSGVMAADAALHQGLTTRDELTEWLMRLAHVPGVGRARHVVQVASSLAESPAESLLRLALLSLRLPFVEQHPIDLDGWTCRVDFYLPTLGVVVEMDGACKYEGSDGKLALVSEKRREDQIRALGYGVARIEWADLFRPERIHAKIRAAALTTRLAG
;
A
#
# COMPACT_ATOMS: atom_id res chain seq x y z
N MET A 1 -5.77 28.86 -17.94
CA MET A 1 -4.92 30.06 -17.75
C MET A 1 -4.09 29.81 -16.51
N ASP A 2 -2.80 29.68 -16.75
CA ASP A 2 -1.76 29.17 -15.85
C ASP A 2 -1.36 30.26 -14.86
N HIS A 3 -1.84 30.17 -13.61
CA HIS A 3 -1.63 31.20 -12.57
C HIS A 3 -0.65 30.79 -11.46
N THR A 4 0.00 29.63 -11.54
CA THR A 4 0.75 29.08 -10.40
C THR A 4 2.26 29.33 -10.43
N LEU A 5 2.86 29.80 -11.52
CA LEU A 5 4.32 29.89 -11.63
C LEU A 5 4.90 31.31 -11.74
N THR A 6 4.12 32.34 -12.09
CA THR A 6 4.67 33.63 -12.54
C THR A 6 5.04 34.64 -11.42
N GLY A 7 5.17 34.22 -10.16
CA GLY A 7 5.43 35.16 -9.05
C GLY A 7 6.22 34.64 -7.86
N MET A 8 6.83 33.46 -7.96
CA MET A 8 7.65 32.91 -6.88
C MET A 8 9.08 33.43 -6.98
N ASP A 9 9.65 33.90 -5.87
CA ASP A 9 11.05 34.34 -5.80
C ASP A 9 11.98 33.25 -6.39
N PRO A 10 12.85 33.57 -7.37
CA PRO A 10 13.75 32.60 -7.99
C PRO A 10 14.62 31.80 -7.01
N ARG A 11 14.98 32.41 -5.87
CA ARG A 11 15.75 31.74 -4.81
C ARG A 11 14.92 30.65 -4.13
N VAL A 12 13.62 30.89 -3.97
CA VAL A 12 12.68 29.89 -3.42
C VAL A 12 12.46 28.78 -4.41
N ARG A 13 12.24 29.12 -5.69
CA ARG A 13 12.10 28.13 -6.77
C ARG A 13 13.31 27.19 -6.82
N SER A 14 14.51 27.75 -6.92
CA SER A 14 15.76 26.97 -6.94
C SER A 14 15.93 26.08 -5.69
N HIS A 15 15.50 26.55 -4.51
CA HIS A 15 15.51 25.74 -3.31
C HIS A 15 14.51 24.58 -3.39
N LEU A 16 13.27 24.84 -3.80
CA LEU A 16 12.26 23.79 -3.95
C LEU A 16 12.74 22.71 -4.94
N ASP A 17 13.30 23.11 -6.07
CA ASP A 17 13.83 22.16 -7.07
C ASP A 17 14.96 21.29 -6.49
N SER A 18 15.83 21.87 -5.67
CA SER A 18 16.95 21.17 -5.02
C SER A 18 16.53 20.24 -3.87
N TYR A 19 15.37 20.50 -3.26
CA TYR A 19 14.89 19.81 -2.06
C TYR A 19 13.53 19.14 -2.27
N GLN A 20 13.24 18.66 -3.50
CA GLN A 20 12.04 17.87 -3.81
C GLN A 20 10.73 18.59 -3.42
N GLY A 21 10.66 19.89 -3.64
CA GLY A 21 9.52 20.75 -3.30
C GLY A 21 9.35 21.02 -1.81
N VAL A 22 10.32 20.68 -0.97
CA VAL A 22 10.25 20.87 0.49
C VAL A 22 10.88 22.21 0.87
N LEU A 23 10.16 22.99 1.68
CA LEU A 23 10.67 24.22 2.30
C LEU A 23 10.45 24.18 3.80
N SER A 24 11.53 24.28 4.58
CA SER A 24 11.42 24.47 6.03
C SER A 24 11.40 25.96 6.38
N THR A 25 10.80 26.32 7.52
CA THR A 25 10.85 27.72 8.02
C THR A 25 12.30 28.18 8.21
N LYS A 26 13.18 27.30 8.69
CA LYS A 26 14.61 27.62 8.83
C LYS A 26 15.27 27.90 7.48
N ALA A 27 14.93 27.14 6.44
CA ALA A 27 15.42 27.40 5.09
C ALA A 27 14.86 28.71 4.52
N ALA A 28 13.56 28.94 4.66
CA ALA A 28 12.91 30.17 4.21
C ALA A 28 13.53 31.43 4.84
N LEU A 29 13.76 31.42 6.17
CA LEU A 29 14.41 32.52 6.87
C LEU A 29 15.85 32.78 6.36
N ARG A 30 16.61 31.71 6.05
CA ARG A 30 17.95 31.85 5.44
C ARG A 30 17.90 32.44 4.02
N LEU A 31 16.81 32.22 3.30
CA LEU A 31 16.57 32.81 1.97
C LEU A 31 16.03 34.26 2.08
N GLY A 32 15.84 34.79 3.29
CA GLY A 32 15.37 36.15 3.55
C GLY A 32 13.84 36.30 3.58
N LEU A 33 13.07 35.20 3.62
CA LEU A 33 11.62 35.24 3.74
C LEU A 33 11.20 35.39 5.19
N SER A 34 10.14 36.17 5.42
CA SER A 34 9.50 36.30 6.72
C SER A 34 8.45 35.19 6.95
N HIS A 35 8.01 35.07 8.20
CA HIS A 35 6.85 34.23 8.53
C HIS A 35 5.57 34.69 7.82
N ASN A 36 5.45 35.99 7.53
CA ASN A 36 4.30 36.54 6.82
C ASN A 36 4.30 36.11 5.34
N ASP A 37 5.49 36.03 4.73
CA ASP A 37 5.63 35.54 3.35
C ASP A 37 5.19 34.08 3.26
N LEU A 38 5.64 33.24 4.21
CA LEU A 38 5.21 31.84 4.27
C LEU A 38 3.69 31.70 4.44
N ARG A 39 3.07 32.48 5.33
CA ARG A 39 1.60 32.49 5.48
C ARG A 39 0.90 32.93 4.20
N THR A 40 1.44 33.95 3.52
CA THR A 40 0.90 34.46 2.25
C THR A 40 1.01 33.41 1.15
N MET A 41 2.14 32.70 1.05
CA MET A 41 2.34 31.62 0.08
C MET A 41 1.38 30.46 0.31
N VAL A 42 1.11 30.10 1.57
CA VAL A 42 0.10 29.08 1.91
C VAL A 42 -1.30 29.58 1.57
N ALA A 43 -1.65 30.81 1.93
CA ALA A 43 -2.96 31.39 1.63
C ALA A 43 -3.24 31.51 0.13
N ARG A 44 -2.20 31.73 -0.68
CA ARG A 44 -2.27 31.76 -2.16
C ARG A 44 -2.19 30.39 -2.81
N GLY A 45 -2.08 29.31 -2.04
CA GLY A 45 -2.00 27.95 -2.56
C GLY A 45 -0.68 27.61 -3.27
N ALA A 46 0.39 28.37 -3.06
CA ALA A 46 1.72 28.02 -3.59
C ALA A 46 2.41 26.92 -2.74
N LEU A 47 2.15 26.92 -1.43
CA LEU A 47 2.66 25.95 -0.48
C LEU A 47 1.52 25.31 0.32
N VAL A 48 1.69 24.05 0.70
CA VAL A 48 0.84 23.35 1.67
C VAL A 48 1.62 23.13 2.95
N SER A 49 1.02 23.46 4.11
CA SER A 49 1.61 23.12 5.41
C SER A 49 1.47 21.62 5.69
N VAL A 50 2.60 20.93 5.87
CA VAL A 50 2.64 19.51 6.22
C VAL A 50 2.67 19.33 7.74
N ALA A 51 3.50 20.15 8.40
CA ALA A 51 3.62 20.22 9.84
C ALA A 51 4.11 21.62 10.25
N ASN A 52 4.14 21.89 11.57
CA ASN A 52 4.74 23.13 12.06
C ASN A 52 6.18 23.25 11.54
N GLY A 53 6.40 24.30 10.75
CA GLY A 53 7.68 24.67 10.18
C GLY A 53 8.09 23.93 8.90
N VAL A 54 7.22 23.09 8.34
CA VAL A 54 7.49 22.27 7.15
C VAL A 54 6.39 22.49 6.11
N TYR A 55 6.80 22.87 4.91
CA TYR A 55 5.92 23.16 3.78
C TYR A 55 6.33 22.33 2.57
N LEU A 56 5.34 22.00 1.75
CA LEU A 56 5.50 21.30 0.48
C LEU A 56 4.91 22.16 -0.64
N GLU A 57 5.54 22.17 -1.80
CA GLU A 57 4.99 22.81 -2.98
C GLU A 57 3.64 22.21 -3.36
N ALA A 58 2.62 23.07 -3.50
CA ALA A 58 1.26 22.61 -3.75
C ALA A 58 1.07 21.97 -5.13
N ALA A 59 1.85 22.43 -6.13
CA ALA A 59 1.79 21.90 -7.49
C ALA A 59 2.10 20.38 -7.54
N LEU A 60 2.96 19.88 -6.64
CA LEU A 60 3.28 18.45 -6.55
C LEU A 60 2.07 17.60 -6.10
N LEU A 61 1.06 18.22 -5.49
CA LEU A 61 -0.13 17.53 -5.00
C LEU A 61 -1.34 17.64 -5.94
N ALA A 62 -1.27 18.47 -6.99
CA ALA A 62 -2.44 18.81 -7.80
C ALA A 62 -3.06 17.59 -8.49
N GLU A 63 -2.22 16.75 -9.09
CA GLU A 63 -2.62 15.54 -9.83
C GLU A 63 -2.19 14.24 -9.11
N ALA A 64 -1.74 14.36 -7.86
CA ALA A 64 -1.25 13.22 -7.11
C ALA A 64 -2.42 12.32 -6.67
N THR A 65 -2.27 11.02 -6.92
CA THR A 65 -3.10 10.00 -6.24
C THR A 65 -2.96 10.14 -4.72
N PRO A 66 -3.93 9.64 -3.92
CA PRO A 66 -3.83 9.65 -2.46
C PRO A 66 -2.53 9.08 -1.92
N GLU A 67 -2.03 8.01 -2.54
CA GLU A 67 -0.78 7.33 -2.23
C GLU A 67 0.43 8.22 -2.53
N GLU A 68 0.48 8.85 -3.71
CA GLU A 68 1.54 9.79 -4.09
C GLU A 68 1.53 11.04 -3.20
N ALA A 69 0.36 11.59 -2.91
CA ALA A 69 0.21 12.70 -1.98
C ALA A 69 0.71 12.33 -0.58
N HIS A 70 0.45 11.10 -0.12
CA HIS A 70 0.96 10.59 1.15
C HIS A 70 2.49 10.45 1.14
N LYS A 71 3.07 9.90 0.06
CA LYS A 71 4.54 9.81 -0.15
C LYS A 71 5.18 11.19 -0.05
N LEU A 72 4.70 12.15 -0.82
CA LEU A 72 5.24 13.51 -0.86
C LEU A 72 5.18 14.18 0.52
N ARG A 73 4.06 14.03 1.23
CA ARG A 73 3.88 14.61 2.57
C ARG A 73 4.78 13.96 3.62
N VAL A 74 4.93 12.62 3.64
CA VAL A 74 5.83 11.97 4.60
C VAL A 74 7.30 12.30 4.29
N SER A 75 7.69 12.33 3.02
CA SER A 75 9.03 12.73 2.59
C SER A 75 9.36 14.15 3.04
N ALA A 76 8.43 15.09 2.82
CA ALA A 76 8.57 16.48 3.28
C ALA A 76 8.74 16.57 4.79
N LEU A 77 7.95 15.80 5.55
CA LEU A 77 8.05 15.75 7.01
C LEU A 77 9.43 15.23 7.47
N VAL A 78 9.91 14.14 6.90
CA VAL A 78 11.20 13.53 7.24
C VAL A 78 12.36 14.48 6.93
N LEU A 79 12.39 15.03 5.71
CA LEU A 79 13.41 16.00 5.27
C LEU A 79 13.38 17.27 6.14
N GLY A 80 12.19 17.82 6.39
CA GLY A 80 12.00 19.02 7.20
C GLY A 80 12.40 18.86 8.67
N LYS A 81 12.45 17.62 9.18
CA LYS A 81 12.89 17.29 10.54
C LYS A 81 14.38 16.97 10.64
N GLY A 82 15.14 17.08 9.55
CA GLY A 82 16.61 17.08 9.56
C GLY A 82 17.23 15.81 10.16
N GLY A 83 16.66 14.64 9.87
CA GLY A 83 17.17 13.34 10.30
C GLY A 83 16.84 12.93 11.74
N SER A 84 16.01 13.70 12.45
CA SER A 84 15.53 13.35 13.81
C SER A 84 14.40 12.33 13.82
N VAL A 85 13.81 12.06 12.65
CA VAL A 85 12.70 11.13 12.46
C VAL A 85 12.90 10.35 11.16
N ALA A 86 12.26 9.19 11.06
CA ALA A 86 12.15 8.37 9.85
C ALA A 86 10.68 8.00 9.62
N ALA A 87 10.28 7.78 8.37
CA ALA A 87 8.96 7.26 8.04
C ALA A 87 8.73 5.90 8.71
N SER A 88 7.50 5.63 9.15
CA SER A 88 7.17 4.41 9.88
C SER A 88 5.78 3.88 9.54
N HIS A 89 5.52 2.63 9.92
CA HIS A 89 4.23 1.95 9.73
C HIS A 89 3.77 2.08 8.26
N HIS A 90 2.49 2.38 8.01
CA HIS A 90 1.96 2.47 6.66
C HIS A 90 2.50 3.65 5.85
N SER A 91 3.04 4.69 6.48
CA SER A 91 3.76 5.73 5.73
C SER A 91 5.09 5.23 5.18
N ALA A 92 5.80 4.37 5.91
CA ALA A 92 6.97 3.68 5.37
C ALA A 92 6.58 2.62 4.33
N ALA A 93 5.49 1.90 4.55
CA ALA A 93 5.02 0.88 3.61
C ALA A 93 4.75 1.49 2.23
N VAL A 94 4.03 2.61 2.21
CA VAL A 94 3.76 3.34 0.97
C VAL A 94 5.06 3.83 0.33
N LEU A 95 6.04 4.34 1.08
CA LEU A 95 7.35 4.73 0.51
C LEU A 95 8.06 3.55 -0.15
N HIS A 96 8.08 2.37 0.48
CA HIS A 96 8.61 1.12 -0.08
C HIS A 96 7.81 0.58 -1.28
N GLY A 97 6.76 1.27 -1.72
CA GLY A 97 5.90 0.81 -2.81
C GLY A 97 4.90 -0.27 -2.40
N LEU A 98 4.70 -0.49 -1.10
CA LEU A 98 3.78 -1.49 -0.59
C LEU A 98 2.34 -0.95 -0.56
N PRO A 99 1.35 -1.76 -0.95
CA PRO A 99 -0.04 -1.36 -1.02
C PRO A 99 -0.67 -1.22 0.37
N VAL A 100 -1.43 -0.14 0.56
CA VAL A 100 -2.19 0.14 1.79
C VAL A 100 -3.57 0.65 1.38
N LEU A 101 -4.61 0.36 2.16
CA LEU A 101 -5.94 0.90 1.88
C LEU A 101 -5.96 2.42 2.08
N ARG A 102 -6.65 3.12 1.16
CA ARG A 102 -6.70 4.59 1.12
C ARG A 102 -7.16 5.21 2.44
N GLU A 103 -8.07 4.57 3.16
CA GLU A 103 -8.60 5.09 4.43
C GLU A 103 -7.51 5.26 5.51
N ALA A 104 -6.43 4.47 5.43
CA ALA A 104 -5.31 4.57 6.36
C ALA A 104 -4.39 5.77 6.07
N LEU A 105 -4.46 6.38 4.88
CA LEU A 105 -3.51 7.39 4.41
C LEU A 105 -3.81 8.82 4.92
N SER A 106 -4.79 8.96 5.82
CA SER A 106 -5.21 10.25 6.38
C SER A 106 -4.21 10.88 7.36
N VAL A 107 -3.38 10.08 8.02
CA VAL A 107 -2.40 10.52 9.03
C VAL A 107 -1.01 9.99 8.66
N LEU A 108 0.01 10.85 8.76
CA LEU A 108 1.40 10.44 8.53
C LEU A 108 1.97 9.77 9.78
N HIS A 109 2.82 8.77 9.60
CA HIS A 109 3.49 8.07 10.68
C HIS A 109 5.00 8.13 10.52
N VAL A 110 5.66 8.60 11.57
CA VAL A 110 7.12 8.68 11.66
C VAL A 110 7.56 8.17 13.02
N SER A 111 8.78 7.67 13.13
CA SER A 111 9.41 7.28 14.40
C SER A 111 10.61 8.17 14.69
N HIS A 112 10.89 8.41 15.97
CA HIS A 112 12.18 8.98 16.35
C HIS A 112 13.33 8.08 15.87
N THR A 113 14.44 8.65 15.42
CA THR A 113 15.65 7.90 15.00
C THR A 113 16.77 7.96 16.04
N ARG A 114 16.78 9.02 16.87
CA ARG A 114 17.89 9.32 17.82
C ARG A 114 17.42 9.45 19.27
N SER A 115 16.11 9.37 19.51
CA SER A 115 15.51 9.63 20.81
C SER A 115 14.58 8.50 21.22
N ARG A 116 14.62 8.11 22.49
CA ARG A 116 13.67 7.16 23.10
C ARG A 116 12.43 7.85 23.65
N ALA A 117 12.15 9.07 23.20
CA ALA A 117 10.97 9.82 23.61
C ALA A 117 9.67 9.04 23.35
N ASN A 118 8.67 9.31 24.19
CA ASN A 118 7.35 8.70 24.07
C ASN A 118 6.61 9.15 22.81
N THR A 119 5.67 8.32 22.37
CA THR A 119 4.79 8.62 21.24
C THR A 119 4.04 9.94 21.45
N ARG A 120 3.97 10.77 20.40
CA ARG A 120 3.24 12.05 20.38
C ARG A 120 2.32 12.10 19.17
N ARG A 121 1.04 12.35 19.42
CA ARG A 121 0.03 12.57 18.37
C ARG A 121 -0.07 14.06 18.06
N ARG A 122 -0.03 14.41 16.78
CA ARG A 122 -0.30 15.76 16.25
C ARG A 122 -1.49 15.68 15.31
N SER A 123 -1.98 16.84 14.85
CA SER A 123 -3.12 16.91 13.94
C SER A 123 -2.86 16.22 12.60
N THR A 124 -1.65 16.31 12.06
CA THR A 124 -1.31 15.78 10.72
C THR A 124 -0.41 14.55 10.73
N PHE A 125 0.22 14.22 11.87
CA PHE A 125 1.12 13.08 11.99
C PHE A 125 1.20 12.52 13.40
N THR A 126 1.60 11.27 13.52
CA THR A 126 2.01 10.64 14.77
C THR A 126 3.51 10.39 14.75
N LEU A 127 4.18 10.83 15.82
CA LEU A 127 5.58 10.55 16.07
C LEU A 127 5.69 9.43 17.10
N HIS A 128 6.12 8.26 16.67
CA HIS A 128 6.26 7.07 17.49
C HIS A 128 7.62 7.04 18.18
N ARG A 129 7.68 6.26 19.27
CA ARG A 129 8.94 5.90 19.91
C ARG A 129 9.88 5.25 18.90
N SER A 130 11.18 5.51 19.03
CA SER A 130 12.21 4.81 18.25
C SER A 130 12.10 3.30 18.47
N PRO A 131 11.99 2.48 17.42
CA PRO A 131 12.34 1.06 17.47
C PRO A 131 13.85 0.89 17.73
N ASP A 132 14.31 -0.36 17.66
CA ASP A 132 15.73 -0.71 17.81
C ASP A 132 16.59 -0.09 16.69
N PRO A 133 17.89 0.14 16.90
CA PRO A 133 18.73 0.88 15.94
C PRO A 133 18.84 0.25 14.54
N ASP A 134 18.71 -1.07 14.43
CA ASP A 134 18.71 -1.85 13.18
C ASP A 134 17.37 -1.79 12.43
N ALA A 135 16.39 -1.05 12.94
CA ALA A 135 15.06 -0.91 12.35
C ALA A 135 14.99 0.01 11.13
N PHE A 136 16.07 0.70 10.75
CA PHE A 136 16.04 1.80 9.80
C PHE A 136 16.88 1.54 8.55
N GLY A 137 16.41 2.10 7.43
CA GLY A 137 17.12 2.21 6.17
C GLY A 137 16.69 3.47 5.42
N GLU A 138 16.94 3.51 4.11
CA GLU A 138 16.56 4.63 3.25
C GLU A 138 15.77 4.16 2.04
N VAL A 139 14.75 4.93 1.67
CA VAL A 139 14.04 4.80 0.40
C VAL A 139 14.37 6.03 -0.43
N GLY A 140 15.24 5.88 -1.42
CA GLY A 140 15.87 7.01 -2.08
C GLY A 140 16.68 7.83 -1.07
N SER A 141 16.23 9.06 -0.77
CA SER A 141 16.87 9.96 0.20
C SER A 141 16.06 10.11 1.51
N ILE A 142 15.03 9.28 1.69
CA ILE A 142 14.09 9.41 2.80
C ILE A 142 14.35 8.28 3.80
N ALA A 143 14.75 8.66 5.01
CA ALA A 143 14.89 7.71 6.11
C ALA A 143 13.53 7.06 6.43
N ALA A 144 13.49 5.74 6.49
CA ALA A 144 12.31 4.94 6.77
C ALA A 144 12.66 3.74 7.64
N VAL A 145 11.66 3.17 8.32
CA VAL A 145 11.85 1.82 8.87
C VAL A 145 11.98 0.80 7.74
N ILE A 146 12.69 -0.29 7.99
CA ILE A 146 12.86 -1.39 7.03
C ILE A 146 11.50 -2.02 6.63
N PRO A 147 11.41 -2.70 5.47
CA PRO A 147 10.16 -3.27 4.98
C PRO A 147 9.43 -4.16 6.00
N ALA A 148 10.15 -5.02 6.74
CA ALA A 148 9.56 -5.88 7.77
C ALA A 148 8.77 -5.08 8.82
N LEU A 149 9.36 -4.01 9.36
CA LEU A 149 8.68 -3.14 10.34
C LEU A 149 7.61 -2.25 9.72
N ALA A 150 7.75 -1.87 8.45
CA ALA A 150 6.70 -1.16 7.73
C ALA A 150 5.44 -2.03 7.61
N VAL A 151 5.60 -3.32 7.26
CA VAL A 151 4.53 -4.33 7.21
C VAL A 151 3.90 -4.52 8.59
N LEU A 152 4.70 -4.81 9.61
CA LEU A 152 4.20 -5.05 10.97
C LEU A 152 3.48 -3.80 11.52
N GLY A 153 4.06 -2.61 11.34
CA GLY A 153 3.44 -1.35 11.73
C GLY A 153 2.13 -1.09 10.99
N THR A 154 2.04 -1.41 9.69
CA THR A 154 0.80 -1.35 8.92
C THR A 154 -0.26 -2.26 9.52
N ALA A 155 0.08 -3.50 9.85
CA ALA A 155 -0.84 -4.42 10.52
C ALA A 155 -1.32 -3.88 11.88
N LEU A 156 -0.43 -3.25 12.67
CA LEU A 156 -0.76 -2.68 13.97
C LEU A 156 -1.78 -1.54 13.89
N LEU A 157 -1.65 -0.65 12.90
CA LEU A 157 -2.43 0.60 12.85
C LEU A 157 -3.48 0.67 11.73
N ALA A 158 -3.16 0.18 10.53
CA ALA A 158 -4.05 0.21 9.37
C ALA A 158 -4.98 -1.01 9.27
N GLY A 159 -4.76 -2.02 10.11
CA GLY A 159 -5.63 -3.21 10.17
C GLY A 159 -5.09 -4.41 9.39
N ALA A 160 -5.83 -5.52 9.47
CA ALA A 160 -5.37 -6.81 8.94
C ALA A 160 -5.32 -6.79 7.41
N ARG A 161 -6.33 -6.18 6.76
CA ARG A 161 -6.41 -6.06 5.30
C ARG A 161 -5.16 -5.38 4.71
N SER A 162 -4.85 -4.16 5.15
CA SER A 162 -3.65 -3.46 4.71
C SER A 162 -2.36 -4.17 5.14
N GLY A 163 -2.35 -4.78 6.32
CA GLY A 163 -1.20 -5.58 6.77
C GLY A 163 -0.91 -6.77 5.86
N VAL A 164 -1.92 -7.53 5.46
CA VAL A 164 -1.77 -8.66 4.53
C VAL A 164 -1.35 -8.18 3.13
N MET A 165 -2.01 -7.15 2.59
CA MET A 165 -1.62 -6.57 1.30
C MET A 165 -0.15 -6.14 1.29
N ALA A 166 0.30 -5.46 2.34
CA ALA A 166 1.69 -5.02 2.47
C ALA A 166 2.65 -6.20 2.68
N ALA A 167 2.28 -7.20 3.50
CA ALA A 167 3.10 -8.38 3.75
C ALA A 167 3.31 -9.21 2.49
N ASP A 168 2.22 -9.52 1.79
CA ASP A 168 2.25 -10.32 0.57
C ASP A 168 3.10 -9.62 -0.51
N ALA A 169 2.86 -8.32 -0.74
CA ALA A 169 3.65 -7.54 -1.69
C ALA A 169 5.14 -7.47 -1.32
N ALA A 170 5.47 -7.30 -0.03
CA ALA A 170 6.86 -7.24 0.42
C ALA A 170 7.57 -8.60 0.24
N LEU A 171 6.87 -9.71 0.50
CA LEU A 171 7.40 -11.05 0.28
C LEU A 171 7.55 -11.36 -1.21
N HIS A 172 6.54 -11.02 -2.03
CA HIS A 172 6.55 -11.22 -3.48
C HIS A 172 7.69 -10.46 -4.16
N GLN A 173 7.96 -9.22 -3.71
CA GLN A 173 9.06 -8.38 -4.23
C GLN A 173 10.43 -8.72 -3.61
N GLY A 174 10.49 -9.65 -2.66
CA GLY A 174 11.74 -10.00 -1.97
C GLY A 174 12.30 -8.90 -1.06
N LEU A 175 11.46 -7.94 -0.64
CA LEU A 175 11.86 -6.83 0.26
C LEU A 175 12.01 -7.26 1.72
N THR A 176 11.44 -8.41 2.08
CA THR A 176 11.58 -9.04 3.40
C THR A 176 11.36 -10.55 3.28
N THR A 177 11.62 -11.30 4.35
CA THR A 177 11.35 -12.73 4.45
C THR A 177 10.38 -13.02 5.58
N ARG A 178 9.78 -14.23 5.57
CA ARG A 178 8.94 -14.70 6.68
C ARG A 178 9.73 -14.77 7.99
N ASP A 179 10.99 -15.15 7.93
CA ASP A 179 11.87 -15.26 9.09
C ASP A 179 12.14 -13.88 9.68
N GLU A 180 12.46 -12.89 8.85
CA GLU A 180 12.67 -11.50 9.29
C GLU A 180 11.40 -10.90 9.91
N LEU A 181 10.23 -11.11 9.28
CA LEU A 181 8.95 -10.70 9.86
C LEU A 181 8.70 -11.34 11.23
N THR A 182 9.04 -12.61 11.39
CA THR A 182 8.85 -13.36 12.63
C THR A 182 9.82 -12.86 13.72
N GLU A 183 11.07 -12.60 13.36
CA GLU A 183 12.08 -12.05 14.26
C GLU A 183 11.64 -10.70 14.83
N TRP A 184 11.25 -9.76 13.96
CA TRP A 184 10.76 -8.45 14.39
C TRP A 184 9.47 -8.55 15.20
N LEU A 185 8.56 -9.45 14.83
CA LEU A 185 7.32 -9.67 15.58
C LEU A 185 7.60 -10.10 17.03
N MET A 186 8.63 -10.92 17.27
CA MET A 186 9.04 -11.30 18.63
C MET A 186 9.52 -10.09 19.44
N ARG A 187 10.28 -9.18 18.84
CA ARG A 187 10.73 -7.93 19.48
C ARG A 187 9.56 -7.00 19.82
N LEU A 188 8.45 -7.10 19.08
CA LEU A 188 7.22 -6.32 19.31
C LEU A 188 6.22 -7.00 20.27
N ALA A 189 6.59 -8.09 20.97
CA ALA A 189 5.66 -8.93 21.74
C ALA A 189 4.74 -8.18 22.74
N HIS A 190 5.17 -7.03 23.25
CA HIS A 190 4.42 -6.22 24.22
C HIS A 190 3.78 -4.96 23.63
N VAL A 191 3.79 -4.80 22.31
CA VAL A 191 3.19 -3.64 21.64
C VAL A 191 1.68 -3.84 21.50
N PRO A 192 0.85 -2.83 21.83
CA PRO A 192 -0.59 -2.90 21.61
C PRO A 192 -0.94 -3.24 20.16
N GLY A 193 -1.85 -4.18 19.97
CA GLY A 193 -2.27 -4.62 18.63
C GLY A 193 -1.40 -5.71 17.99
N VAL A 194 -0.36 -6.21 18.67
CA VAL A 194 0.55 -7.26 18.15
C VAL A 194 -0.18 -8.53 17.71
N GLY A 195 -1.35 -8.84 18.28
CA GLY A 195 -2.18 -9.96 17.84
C GLY A 195 -2.56 -9.86 16.36
N ARG A 196 -2.80 -8.64 15.85
CA ARG A 196 -3.09 -8.41 14.43
C ARG A 196 -1.87 -8.60 13.55
N ALA A 197 -0.72 -8.09 13.98
CA ALA A 197 0.54 -8.30 13.27
C ALA A 197 0.90 -9.80 13.21
N ARG A 198 0.70 -10.53 14.30
CA ARG A 198 0.88 -11.99 14.35
C ARG A 198 -0.03 -12.71 13.37
N HIS A 199 -1.31 -12.34 13.33
CA HIS A 199 -2.25 -12.91 12.36
C HIS A 199 -1.81 -12.64 10.92
N VAL A 200 -1.38 -11.41 10.61
CA VAL A 200 -0.87 -11.04 9.28
C VAL A 200 0.34 -11.89 8.89
N VAL A 201 1.34 -12.03 9.76
CA VAL A 201 2.51 -12.88 9.48
C VAL A 201 2.09 -14.34 9.26
N GLN A 202 1.18 -14.86 10.10
CA GLN A 202 0.69 -16.23 9.97
C GLN A 202 0.03 -16.49 8.62
N VAL A 203 -0.74 -15.52 8.11
CA VAL A 203 -1.47 -15.68 6.84
C VAL A 203 -0.75 -15.10 5.65
N ALA A 204 0.40 -14.43 5.76
CA ALA A 204 1.07 -13.83 4.59
C ALA A 204 1.43 -14.88 3.53
N SER A 205 1.41 -14.51 2.26
CA SER A 205 1.73 -15.36 1.10
C SER A 205 2.59 -14.57 0.10
N SER A 206 3.66 -15.18 -0.40
CA SER A 206 4.49 -14.58 -1.47
C SER A 206 3.90 -14.80 -2.87
N LEU A 207 2.79 -15.54 -2.99
CA LEU A 207 2.19 -15.93 -4.25
C LEU A 207 1.15 -14.93 -4.77
N ALA A 208 0.64 -14.04 -3.92
CA ALA A 208 -0.29 -13.01 -4.34
C ALA A 208 0.46 -11.94 -5.16
N GLU A 209 0.03 -11.73 -6.40
CA GLU A 209 0.66 -10.80 -7.34
C GLU A 209 -0.01 -9.42 -7.30
N SER A 210 -1.16 -9.31 -6.62
CA SER A 210 -1.90 -8.06 -6.48
C SER A 210 -2.53 -7.88 -5.09
N PRO A 211 -2.80 -6.63 -4.68
CA PRO A 211 -3.51 -6.37 -3.42
C PRO A 211 -4.92 -6.97 -3.40
N ALA A 212 -5.54 -7.10 -4.57
CA ALA A 212 -6.85 -7.72 -4.74
C ALA A 212 -6.81 -9.22 -4.38
N GLU A 213 -5.82 -9.95 -4.89
CA GLU A 213 -5.61 -11.37 -4.55
C GLU A 213 -5.33 -11.56 -3.06
N SER A 214 -4.50 -10.71 -2.45
CA SER A 214 -4.26 -10.74 -1.00
C SER A 214 -5.55 -10.62 -0.18
N LEU A 215 -6.46 -9.73 -0.59
CA LEU A 215 -7.74 -9.55 0.09
C LEU A 215 -8.72 -10.69 -0.19
N LEU A 216 -8.76 -11.22 -1.42
CA LEU A 216 -9.57 -12.39 -1.76
C LEU A 216 -9.13 -13.60 -0.94
N ARG A 217 -7.82 -13.84 -0.85
CA ARG A 217 -7.24 -14.90 -0.02
C ARG A 217 -7.64 -14.79 1.44
N LEU A 218 -7.57 -13.58 2.00
CA LEU A 218 -8.01 -13.31 3.37
C LEU A 218 -9.51 -13.61 3.55
N ALA A 219 -10.33 -13.30 2.55
CA ALA A 219 -11.75 -13.65 2.56
C ALA A 219 -11.98 -15.17 2.48
N LEU A 220 -11.27 -15.89 1.61
CA LEU A 220 -11.35 -17.36 1.51
C LEU A 220 -10.95 -18.05 2.82
N LEU A 221 -9.88 -17.58 3.46
CA LEU A 221 -9.48 -18.04 4.80
C LEU A 221 -10.60 -17.81 5.84
N SER A 222 -11.25 -16.65 5.80
CA SER A 222 -12.35 -16.33 6.72
C SER A 222 -13.59 -17.22 6.50
N LEU A 223 -13.84 -17.64 5.26
CA LEU A 223 -14.89 -18.58 4.90
C LEU A 223 -14.53 -20.04 5.20
N ARG A 224 -13.29 -20.32 5.64
CA ARG A 224 -12.76 -21.66 5.94
C ARG A 224 -12.87 -22.62 4.75
N LEU A 225 -12.74 -22.09 3.54
CA LEU A 225 -12.72 -22.89 2.31
C LEU A 225 -11.28 -23.34 2.03
N PRO A 226 -11.02 -24.64 1.82
CA PRO A 226 -9.72 -25.10 1.33
C PRO A 226 -9.47 -24.56 -0.08
N PHE A 227 -8.28 -24.02 -0.32
CA PHE A 227 -7.90 -23.50 -1.64
C PHE A 227 -6.40 -23.76 -1.93
N VAL A 228 -6.07 -23.68 -3.21
CA VAL A 228 -4.70 -23.65 -3.76
C VAL A 228 -4.53 -22.31 -4.46
N GLU A 229 -3.54 -21.53 -4.07
CA GLU A 229 -3.17 -20.26 -4.73
C GLU A 229 -2.44 -20.55 -6.03
N GLN A 230 -2.65 -19.69 -7.04
CA GLN A 230 -1.88 -19.69 -8.28
C GLN A 230 -1.87 -21.09 -8.96
N HIS A 231 -3.04 -21.73 -9.01
CA HIS A 231 -3.19 -23.12 -9.46
C HIS A 231 -3.00 -23.23 -10.98
N PRO A 232 -2.11 -24.11 -11.47
CA PRO A 232 -1.98 -24.38 -12.90
C PRO A 232 -3.12 -25.26 -13.40
N ILE A 233 -3.67 -24.92 -14.56
CA ILE A 233 -4.66 -25.73 -15.29
C ILE A 233 -4.15 -25.93 -16.71
N ASP A 234 -4.00 -27.20 -17.11
CA ASP A 234 -3.63 -27.57 -18.47
C ASP A 234 -4.85 -27.40 -19.39
N LEU A 235 -4.73 -26.47 -20.33
CA LEU A 235 -5.70 -26.20 -21.39
C LEU A 235 -5.19 -26.80 -22.71
N ASP A 236 -6.02 -26.72 -23.76
CA ASP A 236 -5.65 -27.26 -25.06
C ASP A 236 -4.47 -26.47 -25.67
N GLY A 237 -3.28 -27.07 -25.62
CA GLY A 237 -2.04 -26.53 -26.18
C GLY A 237 -1.25 -25.59 -25.26
N TRP A 238 -1.68 -25.32 -24.02
CA TRP A 238 -0.96 -24.47 -23.07
C TRP A 238 -1.47 -24.61 -21.63
N THR A 239 -0.64 -24.27 -20.63
CA THR A 239 -1.04 -24.25 -19.21
C THR A 239 -1.32 -22.82 -18.77
N CYS A 240 -2.50 -22.56 -18.22
CA CYS A 240 -2.83 -21.28 -17.59
C CYS A 240 -2.71 -21.35 -16.08
N ARG A 241 -2.56 -20.20 -15.42
CA ARG A 241 -2.60 -20.10 -13.96
C ARG A 241 -3.82 -19.31 -13.54
N VAL A 242 -4.54 -19.81 -12.53
CA VAL A 242 -5.71 -19.15 -11.95
C VAL A 242 -5.41 -18.74 -10.51
N ASP A 243 -5.98 -17.62 -10.06
CA ASP A 243 -5.63 -17.03 -8.76
C ASP A 243 -5.87 -18.00 -7.60
N PHE A 244 -7.05 -18.65 -7.56
CA PHE A 244 -7.39 -19.64 -6.55
C PHE A 244 -8.19 -20.79 -7.16
N TYR A 245 -7.87 -22.02 -6.73
CA TYR A 245 -8.69 -23.20 -6.98
C TYR A 245 -9.20 -23.77 -5.65
N LEU A 246 -10.49 -24.09 -5.56
CA LEU A 246 -11.16 -24.67 -4.40
C LEU A 246 -11.48 -26.14 -4.71
N PRO A 247 -10.60 -27.09 -4.33
CA PRO A 247 -10.70 -28.47 -4.81
C PRO A 247 -11.98 -29.17 -4.38
N THR A 248 -12.45 -28.90 -3.17
CA THR A 248 -13.67 -29.51 -2.61
C THR A 248 -14.95 -29.07 -3.32
N LEU A 249 -14.91 -27.99 -4.09
CA LEU A 249 -16.04 -27.47 -4.84
C LEU A 249 -15.84 -27.58 -6.37
N GLY A 250 -14.64 -27.94 -6.83
CA GLY A 250 -14.27 -27.87 -8.23
C GLY A 250 -14.40 -26.45 -8.81
N VAL A 251 -14.14 -25.40 -7.99
CA VAL A 251 -14.34 -24.00 -8.38
C VAL A 251 -13.01 -23.27 -8.50
N VAL A 252 -12.81 -22.62 -9.63
CA VAL A 252 -11.81 -21.57 -9.84
C VAL A 252 -12.38 -20.23 -9.40
N VAL A 253 -11.60 -19.46 -8.65
CA VAL A 253 -11.95 -18.10 -8.23
C VAL A 253 -10.88 -17.15 -8.74
N GLU A 254 -11.29 -16.16 -9.53
CA GLU A 254 -10.39 -15.16 -10.10
C GLU A 254 -10.82 -13.74 -9.70
N MET A 255 -9.83 -12.89 -9.45
CA MET A 255 -10.03 -11.46 -9.32
C MET A 255 -10.26 -10.85 -10.69
N ASP A 256 -11.42 -10.25 -10.88
CA ASP A 256 -11.71 -9.47 -12.06
C ASP A 256 -11.01 -8.11 -11.96
N GLY A 257 -10.07 -7.88 -12.88
CA GLY A 257 -9.36 -6.62 -13.01
C GLY A 257 -10.27 -5.56 -13.61
N ALA A 258 -11.05 -4.87 -12.77
CA ALA A 258 -11.78 -3.68 -13.21
C ALA A 258 -10.78 -2.67 -13.82
N CYS A 259 -10.96 -2.35 -15.11
CA CYS A 259 -10.16 -1.45 -15.95
C CYS A 259 -8.85 -2.00 -16.54
N LYS A 260 -8.91 -2.96 -17.48
CA LYS A 260 -7.80 -3.22 -18.41
C LYS A 260 -8.08 -2.95 -19.90
N TYR A 261 -9.23 -2.41 -20.30
CA TYR A 261 -9.59 -2.38 -21.72
C TYR A 261 -10.10 -1.01 -22.21
N GLU A 262 -9.21 -0.02 -22.25
CA GLU A 262 -9.38 1.16 -23.11
C GLU A 262 -8.36 1.05 -24.28
N GLY A 263 -8.83 0.78 -25.49
CA GLY A 263 -8.00 0.69 -26.70
C GLY A 263 -8.36 -0.48 -27.64
N SER A 264 -7.79 -0.47 -28.85
CA SER A 264 -7.98 -1.53 -29.87
C SER A 264 -7.48 -2.91 -29.43
N ASP A 265 -6.43 -2.94 -28.60
CA ASP A 265 -5.85 -4.16 -28.03
C ASP A 265 -6.76 -4.80 -26.95
N GLY A 266 -7.67 -4.01 -26.38
CA GLY A 266 -8.60 -4.49 -25.36
C GLY A 266 -9.64 -5.48 -25.89
N LYS A 267 -10.04 -5.36 -27.17
CA LYS A 267 -10.95 -6.34 -27.78
C LYS A 267 -10.30 -7.70 -27.95
N LEU A 268 -9.03 -7.75 -28.39
CA LEU A 268 -8.30 -9.00 -28.56
C LEU A 268 -8.05 -9.67 -27.21
N ALA A 269 -7.65 -8.89 -26.21
CA ALA A 269 -7.44 -9.40 -24.85
C ALA A 269 -8.72 -9.91 -24.19
N LEU A 270 -9.86 -9.25 -24.42
CA LEU A 270 -11.17 -9.72 -23.95
C LEU A 270 -11.57 -11.04 -24.63
N VAL A 271 -11.30 -11.19 -25.93
CA VAL A 271 -11.58 -12.43 -26.66
C VAL A 271 -10.70 -13.58 -26.15
N SER A 272 -9.40 -13.34 -25.92
CA SER A 272 -8.52 -14.37 -25.34
C SER A 272 -8.93 -14.76 -23.94
N GLU A 273 -9.31 -13.79 -23.11
CA GLU A 273 -9.76 -14.02 -21.74
C GLU A 273 -11.06 -14.82 -21.69
N LYS A 274 -12.01 -14.51 -22.59
CA LYS A 274 -13.24 -15.30 -22.73
C LYS A 274 -12.95 -16.73 -23.19
N ARG A 275 -12.09 -16.91 -24.19
CA ARG A 275 -11.69 -18.25 -24.67
C ARG A 275 -11.02 -19.07 -23.57
N ARG A 276 -10.16 -18.45 -22.76
CA ARG A 276 -9.51 -19.07 -21.59
C ARG A 276 -10.56 -19.57 -20.60
N GLU A 277 -11.52 -18.72 -20.23
CA GLU A 277 -12.60 -19.11 -19.32
C GLU A 277 -13.49 -20.22 -19.90
N ASP A 278 -13.85 -20.13 -21.18
CA ASP A 278 -14.66 -21.16 -21.86
C ASP A 278 -13.95 -22.53 -21.83
N GLN A 279 -12.62 -22.57 -22.03
CA GLN A 279 -11.82 -23.80 -21.92
C GLN A 279 -11.80 -24.34 -20.48
N ILE A 280 -11.59 -23.48 -19.48
CA ILE A 280 -11.64 -23.89 -18.05
C ILE A 280 -13.02 -24.50 -17.72
N ARG A 281 -14.11 -23.88 -18.16
CA ARG A 281 -15.47 -24.41 -17.95
C ARG A 281 -15.73 -25.70 -18.74
N ALA A 282 -15.13 -25.86 -19.92
CA ALA A 282 -15.23 -27.07 -20.73
C ALA A 282 -14.56 -28.27 -20.03
N LEU A 283 -13.47 -28.04 -19.29
CA LEU A 283 -12.83 -29.04 -18.42
C LEU A 283 -13.66 -29.40 -17.17
N GLY A 284 -14.78 -28.71 -16.94
CA GLY A 284 -15.73 -29.02 -15.88
C GLY A 284 -15.61 -28.14 -14.64
N TYR A 285 -14.68 -27.18 -14.59
CA TYR A 285 -14.56 -26.26 -13.46
C TYR A 285 -15.75 -25.29 -13.39
N GLY A 286 -16.25 -25.02 -12.19
CA GLY A 286 -17.00 -23.80 -11.92
C GLY A 286 -16.06 -22.60 -11.90
N VAL A 287 -16.49 -21.43 -12.39
CA VAL A 287 -15.67 -20.20 -12.35
C VAL A 287 -16.44 -19.08 -11.66
N ALA A 288 -15.86 -18.51 -10.61
CA ALA A 288 -16.36 -17.37 -9.85
C ALA A 288 -15.45 -16.15 -10.06
N ARG A 289 -15.99 -15.09 -10.67
CA ARG A 289 -15.31 -13.79 -10.85
C ARG A 289 -15.63 -12.87 -9.68
N ILE A 290 -14.60 -12.47 -8.94
CA ILE A 290 -14.73 -11.58 -7.78
C ILE A 290 -14.25 -10.19 -8.18
N GLU A 291 -15.08 -9.18 -7.96
CA GLU A 291 -14.72 -7.79 -8.23
C GLU A 291 -14.17 -7.14 -6.97
N TRP A 292 -13.44 -6.02 -7.12
CA TRP A 292 -12.96 -5.24 -5.97
C TRP A 292 -14.08 -4.87 -4.98
N ALA A 293 -15.28 -4.56 -5.49
CA ALA A 293 -16.44 -4.22 -4.67
C ALA A 293 -16.95 -5.39 -3.80
N ASP A 294 -16.62 -6.63 -4.14
CA ASP A 294 -16.99 -7.81 -3.37
C ASP A 294 -16.02 -8.09 -2.22
N LEU A 295 -14.76 -7.65 -2.30
CA LEU A 295 -13.69 -7.91 -1.30
C LEU A 295 -14.02 -7.45 0.12
N PHE A 296 -14.98 -6.54 0.24
CA PHE A 296 -15.43 -5.97 1.51
C PHE A 296 -16.75 -6.58 1.99
N ARG A 297 -17.30 -7.56 1.26
CA ARG A 297 -18.60 -8.20 1.46
C ARG A 297 -18.48 -9.73 1.35
N PRO A 298 -18.01 -10.42 2.41
CA PRO A 298 -17.79 -11.87 2.40
C PRO A 298 -19.00 -12.69 1.95
N GLU A 299 -20.21 -12.22 2.25
CA GLU A 299 -21.47 -12.82 1.82
C GLU A 299 -21.64 -12.84 0.30
N ARG A 300 -21.16 -11.82 -0.42
CA ARG A 300 -21.20 -11.76 -1.88
C ARG A 300 -20.19 -12.72 -2.49
N ILE A 301 -18.97 -12.77 -1.93
CA ILE A 301 -17.93 -13.72 -2.35
C ILE A 301 -18.45 -15.15 -2.20
N HIS A 302 -18.99 -15.47 -1.01
CA HIS A 302 -19.55 -16.79 -0.74
C HIS A 302 -20.71 -17.13 -1.69
N ALA A 303 -21.63 -16.20 -1.95
CA ALA A 303 -22.73 -16.41 -2.88
C ALA A 303 -22.24 -16.69 -4.32
N LYS A 304 -21.25 -15.93 -4.81
CA LYS A 304 -20.64 -16.13 -6.13
C LYS A 304 -19.94 -17.50 -6.22
N ILE A 305 -19.20 -17.91 -5.18
CA ILE A 305 -18.56 -19.23 -5.12
C ILE A 305 -19.60 -20.35 -5.15
N ARG A 306 -20.68 -20.26 -4.36
CA ARG A 306 -21.74 -21.28 -4.39
C ARG A 306 -22.43 -21.36 -5.74
N ALA A 307 -22.71 -20.23 -6.37
CA ALA A 307 -23.29 -20.21 -7.71
C ALA A 307 -22.37 -20.90 -8.74
N ALA A 308 -21.07 -20.64 -8.67
CA ALA A 308 -20.08 -21.33 -9.52
C ALA A 308 -20.02 -22.83 -9.23
N ALA A 309 -20.09 -23.24 -7.96
CA ALA A 309 -20.09 -24.65 -7.57
C ALA A 309 -21.29 -25.42 -8.17
N LEU A 310 -22.46 -24.79 -8.34
CA LEU A 310 -23.61 -25.42 -9.01
C LEU A 310 -23.39 -25.69 -10.51
N THR A 311 -22.39 -25.04 -11.12
CA THR A 311 -22.05 -25.24 -12.54
C THR A 311 -20.91 -26.23 -12.76
N THR A 312 -20.30 -26.72 -11.68
CA THR A 312 -19.18 -27.67 -11.77
C THR A 312 -19.64 -29.03 -12.31
N ARG A 313 -18.76 -29.67 -13.08
CA ARG A 313 -18.93 -31.02 -13.63
C ARG A 313 -17.74 -31.92 -13.28
N LEU A 314 -16.81 -31.45 -12.46
CA LEU A 314 -15.75 -32.27 -11.90
C LEU A 314 -16.37 -33.29 -10.95
N ALA A 315 -15.98 -34.56 -11.08
CA ALA A 315 -16.34 -35.58 -10.11
C ALA A 315 -15.66 -35.24 -8.78
N GLY A 316 -16.45 -35.14 -7.71
CA GLY A 316 -15.95 -34.92 -6.35
C GLY A 316 -15.26 -36.14 -5.76
#